data_AF-A0A7W9CU58-F1
#
_entry.id   AF-A0A7W9CU58-F1
#
_cell.length_a   1.000
_cell.length_b   1.000
_cell.length_c   1.000
_cell.angle_alpha   90.00
_cell.angle_beta   90.00
_cell.angle_gamma   90.00
#
_symmetry.space_group_name_H-M   'P 1'
#
loop_
_entity.id
_entity.type
_entity.pdbx_description
1 polymer ?
#
loop_
_entity_poly.entity_id
_entity_poly.type
_entity_poly.pdbx_seq_one_letter_code
_entity_poly.pdbx_strand_id
1 'polypeptide(L)'
;MTDKVAGTDLIDLAADIVSAYVSNNSISAAELPGLIAEVYQALNRTNSGVVQPEPEPLKPAVNPKKSVFPDYIICLEDGKKFKSLKRHLRTHYDLSPEDYREKWGLPADYPMVAPNYAQARSELAKKMGLGQQRKRR
;
A
#
# COMPACT_ATOMS: atom_id res chain seq x y z
N MET A 1 -24.22 34.21 -8.96
CA MET A 1 -22.96 34.77 -9.49
C MET A 1 -21.86 34.68 -8.42
N THR A 2 -21.26 33.52 -8.18
CA THR A 2 -20.29 33.30 -7.06
C THR A 2 -19.03 32.53 -7.45
N ASP A 3 -18.76 32.30 -8.73
CA ASP A 3 -17.62 31.48 -9.18
C ASP A 3 -16.38 32.30 -9.59
N LYS A 4 -16.50 33.63 -9.73
CA LYS A 4 -15.44 34.49 -10.31
C LYS A 4 -14.51 35.16 -9.28
N VAL A 5 -14.81 35.05 -7.99
CA VAL A 5 -14.07 35.77 -6.93
C VAL A 5 -12.85 34.96 -6.45
N ALA A 6 -12.98 33.63 -6.32
CA ALA A 6 -11.91 32.78 -5.79
C ALA A 6 -10.63 32.73 -6.66
N GLY A 7 -10.74 32.92 -7.98
CA GLY A 7 -9.57 32.88 -8.88
C GLY A 7 -8.65 34.09 -8.76
N THR A 8 -9.22 35.28 -8.55
CA THR A 8 -8.46 36.53 -8.34
C THR A 8 -7.71 36.50 -7.00
N ASP A 9 -8.37 36.06 -5.93
CA ASP A 9 -7.77 36.01 -4.60
C ASP A 9 -6.55 35.07 -4.54
N LEU A 10 -6.59 33.95 -5.26
CA LEU A 10 -5.47 32.99 -5.32
C LEU A 10 -4.25 33.54 -6.05
N ILE A 11 -4.46 34.36 -7.09
CA ILE A 11 -3.37 34.99 -7.83
C ILE A 11 -2.68 36.04 -6.95
N ASP A 12 -3.47 36.84 -6.22
CA ASP A 12 -2.95 37.85 -5.30
C ASP A 12 -2.16 37.19 -4.14
N LEU A 13 -2.71 36.12 -3.54
CA LEU A 13 -2.01 35.32 -2.52
C LEU A 13 -0.71 34.68 -3.04
N ALA A 14 -0.72 34.14 -4.27
CA ALA A 14 0.48 33.57 -4.88
C ALA A 14 1.56 34.64 -5.13
N ALA A 15 1.15 35.83 -5.60
CA ALA A 15 2.05 36.95 -5.83
C ALA A 15 2.69 37.44 -4.52
N ASP A 16 1.91 37.55 -3.44
CA ASP A 16 2.40 37.92 -2.11
C ASP A 16 3.43 36.91 -1.59
N ILE A 17 3.13 35.61 -1.69
CA ILE A 17 4.05 34.55 -1.23
C ILE A 17 5.35 34.55 -2.02
N VAL A 18 5.28 34.64 -3.36
CA VAL A 18 6.48 34.65 -4.21
C VAL A 18 7.30 35.91 -3.98
N SER A 19 6.65 37.08 -3.82
CA SER A 19 7.35 38.33 -3.54
C SER A 19 8.10 38.29 -2.21
N ALA A 20 7.48 37.75 -1.15
CA ALA A 20 8.13 37.56 0.14
C ALA A 20 9.31 36.57 0.05
N TYR A 21 9.14 35.46 -0.68
CA TYR A 21 10.20 34.47 -0.84
C TYR A 21 11.42 35.03 -1.59
N VAL A 22 11.21 35.73 -2.71
CA VAL A 22 12.30 36.32 -3.51
C VAL A 22 12.93 37.53 -2.82
N SER A 23 12.20 38.25 -1.96
CA SER A 23 12.77 39.34 -1.17
C SER A 23 13.82 38.87 -0.15
N ASN A 24 13.70 37.62 0.32
CA ASN A 24 14.59 37.03 1.33
C ASN A 24 15.52 35.94 0.76
N ASN A 25 15.32 35.51 -0.48
CA ASN A 25 16.09 34.44 -1.11
C ASN A 25 16.50 34.81 -2.55
N SER A 26 17.78 34.62 -2.86
CA SER A 26 18.31 34.85 -4.21
C SER A 26 18.01 33.64 -5.11
N ILE A 27 17.16 33.82 -6.12
CA ILE A 27 16.84 32.79 -7.11
C ILE A 27 17.29 33.21 -8.52
N SER A 28 17.56 32.24 -9.38
CA SER A 28 17.84 32.50 -10.79
C SER A 28 16.58 32.95 -11.54
N ALA A 29 16.71 33.88 -12.50
CA ALA A 29 15.60 34.31 -13.34
C ALA A 29 14.95 33.15 -14.12
N ALA A 30 15.70 32.06 -14.36
CA ALA A 30 15.20 30.86 -15.01
C ALA A 30 14.27 30.01 -14.11
N GLU A 31 14.40 30.12 -12.79
CA GLU A 31 13.64 29.31 -11.81
C GLU A 31 12.36 30.01 -11.35
N LEU A 32 12.29 31.33 -11.52
CA LEU A 32 11.12 32.14 -11.12
C LEU A 32 9.79 31.66 -11.74
N PRO A 33 9.71 31.33 -13.04
CA PRO A 33 8.45 30.82 -13.62
C PRO A 33 8.01 29.48 -13.01
N GLY A 34 8.97 28.61 -12.67
CA GLY A 34 8.69 27.33 -12.02
C GLY A 34 8.11 27.52 -10.62
N LEU A 35 8.74 28.39 -9.83
CA LEU A 35 8.29 28.72 -8.48
C LEU A 35 6.85 29.28 -8.46
N ILE A 36 6.54 30.20 -9.37
CA ILE A 36 5.18 30.78 -9.48
C ILE A 36 4.15 29.69 -9.78
N ALA A 37 4.47 28.78 -10.72
CA ALA A 37 3.58 27.69 -11.08
C ALA A 37 3.36 26.71 -9.90
N GLU A 38 4.42 26.37 -9.16
CA GLU A 38 4.34 25.47 -8.01
C GLU A 38 3.48 26.04 -6.88
N VAL A 39 3.70 27.31 -6.51
CA VAL A 39 2.94 27.98 -5.45
C VAL A 39 1.47 28.10 -5.83
N TYR A 40 1.18 28.51 -7.07
CA TYR A 40 -0.20 28.60 -7.56
C TYR A 40 -0.90 27.23 -7.57
N GLN A 41 -0.20 26.18 -8.00
CA GLN A 41 -0.73 24.80 -7.96
C GLN A 41 -0.96 24.32 -6.54
N ALA A 42 -0.06 24.62 -5.59
CA ALA A 42 -0.21 24.25 -4.19
C ALA A 42 -1.44 24.92 -3.55
N LEU A 43 -1.62 26.22 -3.79
CA LEU A 43 -2.80 26.96 -3.32
C LEU A 43 -4.08 26.44 -3.97
N ASN A 44 -4.05 26.18 -5.28
CA ASN A 44 -5.21 25.66 -6.01
C ASN A 44 -5.62 24.26 -5.54
N ARG A 45 -4.66 23.38 -5.20
CA ARG A 45 -4.93 22.06 -4.61
C ARG A 45 -5.64 22.17 -3.27
N THR A 46 -5.15 23.06 -2.40
CA THR A 46 -5.76 23.31 -1.09
C THR A 46 -7.15 23.92 -1.21
N ASN A 47 -7.33 24.90 -2.11
CA ASN A 47 -8.62 25.57 -2.32
C ASN A 47 -9.66 24.66 -2.99
N SER A 48 -9.23 23.81 -3.92
CA SER A 48 -10.15 22.90 -4.63
C SER A 48 -10.61 21.72 -3.75
N GLY A 49 -10.02 21.51 -2.56
CA GLY A 49 -10.38 20.41 -1.67
C GLY A 49 -10.21 19.02 -2.30
N VAL A 50 -9.49 18.94 -3.42
CA VAL A 50 -9.20 17.68 -4.11
C VAL A 50 -8.08 17.01 -3.34
N VAL A 51 -8.47 16.33 -2.27
CA VAL A 51 -7.71 15.22 -1.69
C VAL A 51 -7.27 14.36 -2.87
N GLN A 52 -5.95 14.22 -3.05
CA GLN A 52 -5.41 13.27 -4.03
C GLN A 52 -6.19 11.97 -3.84
N PRO A 53 -6.71 11.36 -4.92
CA PRO A 53 -7.42 10.10 -4.78
C PRO A 53 -6.48 9.14 -4.06
N GLU A 54 -6.85 8.77 -2.84
CA GLU A 54 -6.21 7.71 -2.08
C GLU A 54 -6.06 6.54 -3.05
N PRO A 55 -4.85 5.93 -3.17
CA PRO A 55 -4.60 4.92 -4.19
C PRO A 55 -5.73 3.90 -4.14
N GLU A 56 -6.40 3.72 -5.29
CA GLU A 56 -7.66 2.99 -5.38
C GLU A 56 -7.60 1.73 -4.50
N PRO A 57 -8.57 1.52 -3.59
CA PRO A 57 -8.54 0.37 -2.70
C PRO A 57 -8.46 -0.87 -3.57
N LEU A 58 -7.34 -1.57 -3.46
CA LEU A 58 -7.04 -2.78 -4.22
C LEU A 58 -8.24 -3.71 -4.10
N LYS A 59 -9.05 -3.79 -5.16
CA LYS A 59 -10.20 -4.69 -5.18
C LYS A 59 -9.62 -6.09 -5.03
N PRO A 60 -9.97 -6.84 -3.98
CA PRO A 60 -9.40 -8.15 -3.74
C PRO A 60 -9.63 -9.00 -4.99
N ALA A 61 -8.55 -9.56 -5.55
CA ALA A 61 -8.61 -10.33 -6.80
C ALA A 61 -9.61 -11.50 -6.74
N VAL A 62 -9.87 -11.99 -5.52
CA VAL A 62 -10.90 -12.99 -5.21
C VAL A 62 -11.51 -12.71 -3.84
N ASN A 63 -12.73 -13.18 -3.60
CA ASN A 63 -13.31 -13.14 -2.26
C ASN A 63 -12.38 -13.89 -1.27
N PRO A 64 -11.97 -13.28 -0.14
CA PRO A 64 -11.04 -13.90 0.81
C PRO A 64 -11.54 -15.21 1.44
N LYS A 65 -12.84 -15.52 1.35
CA LYS A 65 -13.37 -16.84 1.75
C LYS A 65 -13.15 -17.93 0.67
N LYS A 66 -12.87 -17.55 -0.57
CA LYS A 66 -12.68 -18.45 -1.73
C LYS A 66 -11.22 -18.49 -2.22
N SER A 67 -10.29 -17.90 -1.49
CA SER A 67 -8.86 -17.89 -1.85
C SER A 67 -8.13 -19.16 -1.43
N VAL A 68 -8.69 -19.98 -0.53
CA VAL A 68 -8.06 -21.22 -0.04
C VAL A 68 -8.67 -22.44 -0.71
N PHE A 69 -7.84 -23.19 -1.44
CA PHE A 69 -8.19 -24.49 -2.02
C PHE A 69 -7.30 -25.60 -1.42
N PRO A 70 -7.70 -26.88 -1.52
CA PRO A 70 -6.93 -27.99 -0.96
C PRO A 70 -5.48 -28.05 -1.47
N ASP A 71 -5.26 -27.81 -2.77
CA ASP A 71 -3.95 -27.93 -3.41
C ASP A 71 -3.22 -26.60 -3.65
N TYR A 72 -3.93 -25.48 -3.59
CA TYR A 72 -3.36 -24.16 -3.83
C TYR A 72 -4.09 -23.05 -3.05
N ILE A 73 -3.41 -21.95 -2.83
CA ILE A 73 -3.93 -20.71 -2.27
C ILE A 73 -3.76 -19.58 -3.28
N ILE A 74 -4.78 -18.74 -3.41
CA ILE A 74 -4.78 -17.58 -4.30
C ILE A 74 -4.33 -16.35 -3.51
N CYS A 75 -3.39 -15.58 -4.07
CA CYS A 75 -2.99 -14.29 -3.51
C CYS A 75 -4.07 -13.23 -3.79
N LEU A 76 -4.41 -12.43 -2.78
CA LEU A 76 -5.39 -11.36 -2.91
C LEU A 76 -4.80 -10.12 -3.61
N GLU A 77 -3.47 -10.00 -3.64
CA GLU A 77 -2.75 -8.90 -4.30
C GLU A 77 -2.63 -9.10 -5.82
N ASP A 78 -2.29 -10.31 -6.27
CA ASP A 78 -2.00 -10.58 -7.69
C ASP A 78 -2.92 -11.60 -8.36
N GLY A 79 -3.80 -12.26 -7.61
CA GLY A 79 -4.74 -13.26 -8.12
C GLY A 79 -4.10 -14.58 -8.57
N LYS A 80 -2.79 -14.79 -8.34
CA LYS A 80 -2.09 -16.00 -8.78
C LYS A 80 -2.20 -17.12 -7.74
N LYS A 81 -2.08 -18.36 -8.25
CA LYS A 81 -2.18 -19.59 -7.46
C LYS A 81 -0.80 -20.03 -6.99
N PHE A 82 -0.66 -20.25 -5.69
CA PHE A 82 0.58 -20.72 -5.08
C PHE A 82 0.32 -21.90 -4.14
N LYS A 83 1.32 -22.76 -3.93
CA LYS A 83 1.26 -23.78 -2.85
C LYS A 83 1.54 -23.17 -1.48
N SER A 84 2.37 -22.12 -1.45
CA SER A 84 2.76 -21.38 -0.25
C SER A 84 2.79 -19.88 -0.57
N LEU A 85 1.95 -19.11 0.12
CA LEU A 85 1.86 -17.66 -0.04
C LEU A 85 3.04 -16.95 0.64
N LYS A 86 3.56 -17.52 1.75
CA LYS A 86 4.61 -16.90 2.59
C LYS A 86 5.85 -16.45 1.80
N ARG A 87 6.31 -17.26 0.83
CA ARG A 87 7.48 -16.92 0.02
C ARG A 87 7.18 -15.76 -0.93
N HIS A 88 6.00 -15.79 -1.55
CA HIS A 88 5.60 -14.78 -2.52
C HIS A 88 5.41 -13.41 -1.85
N LEU A 89 4.73 -13.37 -0.69
CA LEU A 89 4.56 -12.15 0.10
C LEU A 89 5.89 -11.48 0.45
N ARG A 90 6.86 -12.25 0.96
CA ARG A 90 8.16 -11.71 1.34
C ARG A 90 9.00 -11.25 0.14
N THR A 91 8.96 -11.97 -0.98
CA THR A 91 9.82 -11.64 -2.13
C THR A 91 9.27 -10.50 -2.99
N HIS A 92 7.95 -10.40 -3.15
CA HIS A 92 7.36 -9.40 -4.03
C HIS A 92 6.82 -8.16 -3.32
N TYR A 93 6.39 -8.32 -2.06
CA TYR A 93 5.72 -7.26 -1.33
C TYR A 93 6.44 -6.90 -0.02
N ASP A 94 7.52 -7.61 0.32
CA ASP A 94 8.21 -7.52 1.63
C ASP A 94 7.25 -7.58 2.84
N LEU A 95 6.08 -8.22 2.65
CA LEU A 95 5.03 -8.31 3.67
C LEU A 95 5.20 -9.57 4.52
N SER A 96 5.02 -9.42 5.82
CA SER A 96 4.87 -10.57 6.71
C SER A 96 3.48 -11.19 6.53
N PRO A 97 3.31 -12.48 6.90
CA PRO A 97 1.99 -13.10 6.89
C PRO A 97 0.99 -12.41 7.82
N GLU A 98 1.44 -11.70 8.85
CA GLU A 98 0.59 -10.99 9.81
C GLU A 98 0.10 -9.68 9.20
N ASP A 99 1.00 -8.88 8.64
CA ASP A 99 0.66 -7.64 7.92
C ASP A 99 -0.31 -7.91 6.79
N TYR A 100 -0.12 -9.02 6.07
CA TYR A 100 -1.04 -9.43 5.00
C TYR A 100 -2.44 -9.76 5.52
N ARG A 101 -2.57 -10.35 6.72
CA ARG A 101 -3.89 -10.60 7.32
C ARG A 101 -4.55 -9.30 7.75
N GLU A 102 -3.78 -8.41 8.37
CA GLU A 102 -4.28 -7.11 8.82
C GLU A 102 -4.74 -6.26 7.64
N LYS A 103 -3.91 -6.18 6.59
CA LYS A 103 -4.19 -5.46 5.34
C LYS A 103 -5.51 -5.89 4.69
N TRP A 104 -5.80 -7.19 4.72
CA TRP A 104 -6.99 -7.76 4.08
C TRP A 104 -8.13 -8.11 5.06
N GLY A 105 -8.00 -7.76 6.36
CA GLY A 105 -9.00 -8.09 7.39
C GLY A 105 -9.26 -9.60 7.54
N LEU A 106 -8.24 -10.43 7.33
CA LEU A 106 -8.36 -11.89 7.38
C LEU A 106 -8.35 -12.41 8.83
N PRO A 107 -9.07 -13.52 9.12
CA PRO A 107 -8.98 -14.19 10.42
C PRO A 107 -7.55 -14.64 10.75
N ALA A 108 -7.20 -14.67 12.04
CA ALA A 108 -5.90 -15.16 12.50
C ALA A 108 -5.62 -16.63 12.07
N ASP A 109 -6.67 -17.44 12.00
CA ASP A 109 -6.63 -18.85 11.56
C ASP A 109 -6.51 -19.03 10.03
N TYR A 110 -6.41 -17.93 9.27
CA TYR A 110 -6.30 -18.02 7.82
C TYR A 110 -4.99 -18.73 7.41
N PRO A 111 -5.08 -19.85 6.66
CA PRO A 111 -3.91 -20.61 6.25
C PRO A 111 -3.14 -19.86 5.16
N MET A 112 -1.83 -19.78 5.28
CA MET A 112 -0.94 -19.11 4.30
C MET A 112 -0.31 -20.08 3.30
N VAL A 113 -0.73 -21.33 3.36
CA VAL A 113 -0.20 -22.46 2.62
C VAL A 113 -1.38 -23.38 2.35
N ALA A 114 -1.40 -24.05 1.20
CA ALA A 114 -2.46 -24.99 0.87
C ALA A 114 -2.57 -26.11 1.93
N PRO A 115 -3.77 -26.49 2.39
CA PRO A 115 -3.97 -27.50 3.44
C PRO A 115 -3.31 -28.86 3.13
N ASN A 116 -3.44 -29.37 1.90
CA ASN A 116 -2.81 -30.66 1.52
C ASN A 116 -1.28 -30.57 1.57
N TYR A 117 -0.71 -29.42 1.18
CA TYR A 117 0.73 -29.20 1.24
C TYR A 117 1.22 -29.07 2.70
N ALA A 118 0.43 -28.43 3.56
CA ALA A 118 0.72 -28.35 4.99
C ALA A 118 0.65 -29.73 5.68
N GLN A 119 -0.35 -30.56 5.32
CA GLN A 119 -0.50 -31.93 5.82
C GLN A 119 0.67 -32.81 5.39
N ALA A 120 1.00 -32.85 4.11
CA ALA A 120 2.12 -33.66 3.59
C ALA A 120 3.45 -33.28 4.26
N ARG A 121 3.69 -31.97 4.48
CA ARG A 121 4.90 -31.50 5.16
C ARG A 121 4.91 -31.82 6.66
N SER A 122 3.75 -31.76 7.31
CA SER A 122 3.57 -32.14 8.72
C SER A 122 3.80 -33.64 8.95
N GLU A 123 3.27 -34.49 8.07
CA GLU A 123 3.50 -35.94 8.10
C GLU A 123 4.97 -36.30 7.87
N LEU A 124 5.61 -35.65 6.89
CA LEU A 124 7.04 -35.85 6.64
C LEU A 124 7.88 -35.43 7.85
N ALA A 125 7.56 -34.29 8.46
CA ALA A 125 8.21 -33.81 9.68
C ALA A 125 8.08 -34.81 10.85
N LYS A 126 6.88 -35.34 11.07
CA LYS A 126 6.63 -36.37 12.10
C LYS A 126 7.42 -37.66 11.81
N LYS A 127 7.46 -38.09 10.55
CA LYS A 127 8.27 -39.25 10.10
C LYS A 127 9.78 -39.01 10.27
N MET A 128 10.24 -37.77 10.09
CA MET A 128 11.64 -37.37 10.24
C MET A 128 12.06 -37.00 11.67
N GLY A 129 11.18 -37.17 12.68
CA GLY A 129 11.56 -37.07 14.10
C GLY A 129 11.23 -35.74 14.80
N LEU A 130 10.45 -34.84 14.20
CA LEU A 130 9.91 -33.67 14.91
C LEU A 130 8.84 -34.12 15.91
N GLY A 131 9.22 -34.22 17.19
CA GLY A 131 8.32 -34.62 18.29
C GLY A 131 8.86 -35.73 19.18
N GLN A 132 10.03 -36.32 18.89
CA GLN A 132 10.73 -37.21 19.83
C GLN A 132 11.42 -36.35 20.88
N GLN A 133 10.61 -35.83 21.80
CA GLN A 133 11.08 -35.24 23.05
C GLN A 133 11.84 -36.35 23.78
N ARG A 134 13.18 -36.29 23.67
CA ARG A 134 14.13 -37.16 24.33
C ARG A 134 13.72 -37.19 25.81
N LYS A 135 13.09 -38.28 26.26
CA LYS A 135 12.65 -38.50 27.63
C LYS A 135 13.87 -38.25 28.52
N ARG A 136 13.96 -37.06 29.14
CA ARG A 136 15.01 -36.77 30.12
C ARG A 136 14.75 -37.72 31.28
N ARG A 137 15.86 -38.37 31.69
CA ARG A 137 15.98 -39.46 32.65
C ARG A 137 15.19 -39.22 33.93
#